data_AF-A0A8C1G875-F1
#
_entry.id   AF-A0A8C1G875-F1
#
_cell.length_a   1.000
_cell.length_b   1.000
_cell.length_c   1.000
_cell.angle_alpha   90.00
_cell.angle_beta   90.00
_cell.angle_gamma   90.00
#
_symmetry.space_group_name_H-M   'P 1'
#
loop_
_entity.id
_entity.type
_entity.pdbx_description
1 polymer ?
#
loop_
_entity_poly.entity_id
_entity_poly.type
_entity_poly.pdbx_seq_one_letter_code
_entity_poly.pdbx_strand_id
1 'polypeptide(L)'
;MKKNQEEDEEDLNDTNYDEFNGYAGSLFSSGPYEKDDEEADAIYAALDKRMDERRKERRELREKEEIEKYRMERPKIQQQFSDLKRKLAEVTEDEWLSIPEVGDARNKRQRNPRHEKLTPVPDSFFAKHLQTGENHTSVDPLQGQFAGLATPFPGGLNTPYPGGMTPEAGELDMRKIGQARNTLMDMRLSQVSDSVSGQTVVDPKGYLTDLNSMIPTHGGDISDIKKARLLLKSVRETNPHHPPAWIASARLEEVTGKLQVARNLIMKGTEMCPKSEDVWLEAARLQPGDTAKAVVAQAVRHLPQSVRIYIRAAELETDIRAKKRVLRKALENVSKSVRLWKIAVELEEPEDARIMLSRAVECCPTSVELWLALARLETYENARRVLNKARENIPTDRHIWITAAKLEEANGNTQMVEKIIDRAITSLRANGVEINREQWIQDAEECDKAGSVATCQAVIRAVIGIGIEEEDCKHTWMEDADSCVAHGALECARAIYAHALQVFPSKKSVWLRAAYFEKNHGTRESLEALLQRAVAHCPKAEVLWLMGAKSKWLAGDVPAARTRRSGCTRERAGCWPRPAAAPPPPG
;
A
#
# COMPACT_ATOMS: atom_id res chain seq x y z
N MET A 1 -52.93 -52.16 54.37
CA MET A 1 -52.16 -51.27 53.48
C MET A 1 -52.46 -49.85 53.90
N LYS A 2 -51.43 -49.11 54.34
CA LYS A 2 -51.51 -47.67 54.65
C LYS A 2 -52.08 -46.94 53.44
N LYS A 3 -53.22 -46.24 53.62
CA LYS A 3 -53.60 -45.15 52.74
C LYS A 3 -53.18 -43.89 53.47
N ASN A 4 -52.20 -43.21 52.88
CA ASN A 4 -51.55 -42.03 53.40
C ASN A 4 -52.59 -40.98 53.76
N GLN A 5 -52.44 -40.41 54.96
CA GLN A 5 -52.76 -39.00 55.18
C GLN A 5 -51.87 -38.22 54.21
N GLU A 6 -52.43 -37.82 53.08
CA GLU A 6 -51.92 -36.65 52.38
C GLU A 6 -52.50 -35.48 53.18
N GLU A 7 -51.62 -34.79 53.91
CA GLU A 7 -51.87 -33.43 54.35
C GLU A 7 -52.29 -32.66 53.09
N ASP A 8 -53.49 -32.08 53.09
CA ASP A 8 -53.98 -31.23 52.01
C ASP A 8 -52.94 -30.12 51.80
N GLU A 9 -52.05 -30.28 50.80
CA GLU A 9 -51.12 -29.23 50.40
C GLU A 9 -51.97 -28.00 50.04
N GLU A 10 -51.89 -26.97 50.87
CA GLU A 10 -52.57 -25.69 50.63
C GLU A 10 -52.21 -25.22 49.20
N ASP A 11 -53.18 -25.19 48.28
CA ASP A 11 -52.98 -24.71 46.91
C ASP A 11 -52.82 -23.19 46.93
N LEU A 12 -51.61 -22.76 47.28
CA LEU A 12 -51.17 -21.37 47.39
C LEU A 12 -50.75 -20.80 46.03
N ASN A 13 -51.24 -21.37 44.92
CA ASN A 13 -50.95 -20.85 43.60
C ASN A 13 -51.70 -19.52 43.37
N ASP A 14 -51.07 -18.58 42.66
CA ASP A 14 -51.65 -17.27 42.36
C ASP A 14 -52.98 -17.40 41.56
N THR A 15 -53.17 -18.50 40.82
CA THR A 15 -54.44 -18.78 40.12
C THR A 15 -55.60 -19.09 41.06
N ASN A 16 -55.28 -19.56 42.27
CA ASN A 16 -56.24 -19.87 43.32
C ASN A 16 -56.44 -18.68 44.27
N TYR A 17 -55.58 -17.65 44.21
CA TYR A 17 -55.70 -16.43 45.00
C TYR A 17 -56.54 -15.37 44.28
N ASP A 18 -57.50 -14.77 44.99
CA ASP A 18 -58.27 -13.59 44.58
C ASP A 18 -58.03 -12.45 45.57
N GLU A 19 -57.79 -11.22 45.10
CA GLU A 19 -57.43 -10.12 46.00
C GLU A 19 -58.56 -9.72 46.95
N PHE A 20 -59.81 -9.98 46.59
CA PHE A 20 -60.97 -9.66 47.42
C PHE A 20 -61.33 -10.79 48.40
N ASN A 21 -61.39 -12.03 47.90
CA ASN A 21 -61.84 -13.19 48.68
C ASN A 21 -60.70 -14.02 49.31
N GLY A 22 -59.43 -13.73 48.99
CA GLY A 22 -58.27 -14.51 49.42
C GLY A 22 -58.10 -15.79 48.59
N TYR A 23 -57.48 -16.83 49.17
CA TYR A 23 -57.37 -18.12 48.51
C TYR A 23 -58.73 -18.79 48.38
N ALA A 24 -59.06 -19.23 47.17
CA ALA A 24 -60.27 -19.99 46.90
C ALA A 24 -60.15 -21.41 47.47
N GLY A 25 -61.21 -21.83 48.17
CA GLY A 25 -61.24 -23.05 48.96
C GLY A 25 -61.86 -22.79 50.34
N SER A 26 -62.67 -23.74 50.82
CA SER A 26 -63.28 -23.62 52.16
C SER A 26 -62.35 -24.23 53.21
N LEU A 27 -61.97 -23.43 54.21
CA LEU A 27 -61.14 -23.86 55.35
C LEU A 27 -61.87 -24.85 56.28
N PHE A 28 -63.20 -24.87 56.25
CA PHE A 28 -64.03 -25.55 57.24
C PHE A 28 -64.60 -26.90 56.76
N SER A 29 -64.24 -27.34 55.55
CA SER A 29 -64.78 -28.57 54.96
C SER A 29 -64.17 -29.87 55.53
N SER A 30 -63.12 -29.81 56.36
CA SER A 30 -62.38 -30.98 56.86
C SER A 30 -62.63 -31.31 58.34
N GLY A 31 -63.38 -30.48 59.07
CA GLY A 31 -63.82 -30.78 60.44
C GLY A 31 -64.92 -31.85 60.49
N PRO A 32 -65.21 -32.43 61.66
CA PRO A 32 -66.37 -33.31 61.81
C PRO A 32 -67.64 -32.50 61.54
N TYR A 33 -68.36 -32.87 60.48
CA TYR A 33 -69.66 -32.30 60.14
C TYR A 33 -70.75 -33.17 60.76
N GLU A 34 -71.35 -32.68 61.83
CA GLU A 34 -72.36 -33.40 62.59
C GLU A 34 -73.78 -33.03 62.12
N LYS A 35 -74.79 -33.72 62.67
CA LYS A 35 -76.17 -33.57 62.21
C LYS A 35 -76.77 -32.20 62.55
N ASP A 36 -76.33 -31.63 63.67
CA ASP A 36 -76.66 -30.27 64.08
C ASP A 36 -75.99 -29.21 63.19
N ASP A 37 -74.79 -29.47 62.65
CA ASP A 37 -74.17 -28.60 61.64
C ASP A 37 -74.98 -28.60 60.33
N GLU A 38 -75.48 -29.76 59.88
CA GLU A 38 -76.35 -29.87 58.70
C GLU A 38 -77.68 -29.12 58.90
N GLU A 39 -78.28 -29.25 60.08
CA GLU A 39 -79.49 -28.52 60.44
C GLU A 39 -79.23 -27.00 60.51
N ALA A 40 -78.07 -26.59 61.05
CA ALA A 40 -77.66 -25.19 61.10
C ALA A 40 -77.43 -24.61 59.70
N ASP A 41 -76.68 -25.29 58.83
CA ASP A 41 -76.45 -24.85 57.45
C ASP A 41 -77.74 -24.82 56.64
N ALA A 42 -78.65 -25.76 56.84
CA ALA A 42 -79.98 -25.71 56.22
C ALA A 42 -80.77 -24.46 56.65
N ILE A 43 -80.69 -24.09 57.93
CA ILE A 43 -81.32 -22.86 58.45
C ILE A 43 -80.63 -21.61 57.87
N TYR A 44 -79.30 -21.53 57.88
CA TYR A 44 -78.55 -20.40 57.35
C TYR A 44 -78.74 -20.25 55.84
N ALA A 45 -78.68 -21.33 55.06
CA ALA A 45 -78.95 -21.32 53.63
C ALA A 45 -80.40 -20.94 53.32
N ALA A 46 -81.37 -21.36 54.14
CA ALA A 46 -82.76 -20.90 54.02
C ALA A 46 -82.89 -19.41 54.33
N LEU A 47 -82.14 -18.89 55.30
CA LEU A 47 -82.05 -17.46 55.60
C LEU A 47 -81.47 -16.70 54.42
N ASP A 48 -80.33 -17.11 53.87
CA ASP A 48 -79.67 -16.46 52.73
C ASP A 48 -80.54 -16.49 51.48
N LYS A 49 -81.16 -17.65 51.19
CA LYS A 49 -82.13 -17.79 50.10
C LYS A 49 -83.32 -16.84 50.28
N ARG A 50 -83.84 -16.70 51.51
CA ARG A 50 -84.91 -15.74 51.84
C ARG A 50 -84.43 -14.30 51.73
N MET A 51 -83.19 -13.99 52.08
CA MET A 51 -82.60 -12.67 51.90
C MET A 51 -82.49 -12.32 50.41
N ASP A 52 -82.15 -13.30 49.57
CA ASP A 52 -82.06 -13.17 48.12
C ASP A 52 -83.41 -13.07 47.40
N GLU A 53 -84.48 -13.67 47.94
CA GLU A 53 -85.84 -13.64 47.39
C GLU A 53 -86.36 -12.22 47.11
N ARG A 54 -85.90 -11.21 47.85
CA ARG A 54 -86.31 -9.79 47.66
C ARG A 54 -86.11 -9.27 46.24
N ARG A 55 -85.13 -9.79 45.51
CA ARG A 55 -84.83 -9.40 44.11
C ARG A 55 -84.53 -10.57 43.19
N LYS A 56 -84.68 -11.81 43.67
CA LYS A 56 -84.30 -13.03 42.97
C LYS A 56 -84.82 -13.09 41.53
N GLU A 57 -86.13 -12.96 41.32
CA GLU A 57 -86.73 -13.04 39.98
C GLU A 57 -86.14 -12.03 39.00
N ARG A 58 -85.96 -10.75 39.41
CA ARG A 58 -85.39 -9.72 38.54
C ARG A 58 -83.89 -9.89 38.31
N ARG A 59 -83.15 -10.35 39.33
CA ARG A 59 -81.71 -10.57 39.26
C ARG A 59 -81.41 -11.73 38.33
N GLU A 60 -82.05 -12.87 38.54
CA GLU A 60 -81.88 -14.08 37.74
C GLU A 60 -82.35 -13.88 36.29
N LEU A 61 -83.46 -13.15 36.07
CA LEU A 61 -83.90 -12.82 34.71
C LEU A 61 -82.87 -11.95 33.98
N ARG A 62 -82.36 -10.90 34.64
CA ARG A 62 -81.34 -10.02 34.06
C ARG A 62 -80.03 -10.77 33.79
N GLU A 63 -79.56 -11.55 34.75
CA GLU A 63 -78.35 -12.37 34.61
C GLU A 63 -78.49 -13.36 33.45
N LYS A 64 -79.66 -13.98 33.30
CA LYS A 64 -79.96 -14.88 32.18
C LYS A 64 -79.96 -14.15 30.83
N GLU A 65 -80.60 -12.99 30.73
CA GLU A 65 -80.60 -12.16 29.51
C GLU A 65 -79.19 -11.65 29.15
N GLU A 66 -78.40 -11.26 30.15
CA GLU A 66 -77.05 -10.76 29.97
C GLU A 66 -76.09 -11.87 29.52
N ILE A 67 -76.18 -13.06 30.12
CA ILE A 67 -75.43 -14.24 29.67
C ILE A 67 -75.85 -14.65 28.25
N GLU A 68 -77.14 -14.56 27.91
CA GLU A 68 -77.62 -14.85 26.56
C GLU A 68 -77.06 -13.86 25.52
N LYS A 69 -77.20 -12.55 25.78
CA LYS A 69 -76.64 -11.50 24.92
C LYS A 69 -75.12 -11.63 24.79
N TYR A 70 -74.43 -11.88 25.89
CA TYR A 70 -72.97 -12.09 25.90
C TYR A 70 -72.57 -13.30 25.07
N ARG A 71 -73.31 -14.42 25.14
CA ARG A 71 -73.06 -15.61 24.32
C ARG A 71 -73.39 -15.39 22.84
N MET A 72 -74.34 -14.51 22.51
CA MET A 72 -74.64 -14.14 21.13
C MET A 72 -73.56 -13.23 20.53
N GLU A 73 -73.03 -12.29 21.31
CA GLU A 73 -71.97 -11.37 20.86
C GLU A 73 -70.59 -12.04 20.83
N ARG A 74 -70.26 -12.81 21.87
CA ARG A 74 -68.98 -13.49 22.07
C ARG A 74 -69.20 -14.95 22.51
N PRO A 75 -69.64 -15.81 21.60
CA PRO A 75 -69.72 -17.25 21.88
C PRO A 75 -68.33 -17.80 22.23
N LYS A 76 -68.28 -18.76 23.16
CA LYS A 76 -67.02 -19.46 23.47
C LYS A 76 -66.50 -20.17 22.22
N ILE A 77 -65.18 -20.35 22.09
CA ILE A 77 -64.55 -20.97 20.91
C ILE A 77 -65.23 -22.30 20.56
N GLN A 78 -65.45 -23.17 21.54
CA GLN A 78 -66.14 -24.46 21.33
C GLN A 78 -67.59 -24.32 20.82
N GLN A 79 -68.28 -23.22 21.12
CA GLN A 79 -69.64 -22.94 20.64
C GLN A 79 -69.63 -22.46 19.18
N GLN A 80 -68.62 -21.65 18.79
CA GLN A 80 -68.43 -21.22 17.40
C GLN A 80 -68.17 -22.39 16.46
N PHE A 81 -67.46 -23.42 16.94
CA PHE A 81 -67.16 -24.63 16.18
C PHE A 81 -68.14 -25.78 16.48
N SER A 82 -69.25 -25.53 17.18
CA SER A 82 -70.15 -26.62 17.60
C SER A 82 -70.90 -27.25 16.43
N ASP A 83 -71.19 -26.48 15.39
CA ASP A 83 -71.76 -26.91 14.13
C ASP A 83 -70.74 -27.71 13.30
N LEU A 84 -69.50 -27.22 13.19
CA LEU A 84 -68.41 -27.90 12.50
C LEU A 84 -68.00 -29.18 13.23
N LYS A 85 -67.95 -29.20 14.56
CA LYS A 85 -67.70 -30.40 15.36
C LYS A 85 -68.82 -31.43 15.19
N ARG A 86 -70.08 -30.98 15.01
CA ARG A 86 -71.21 -31.87 14.70
C ARG A 86 -71.11 -32.43 13.28
N LYS A 87 -70.71 -31.62 12.29
CA LYS A 87 -70.41 -32.09 10.92
C LYS A 87 -69.20 -33.04 10.89
N LEU A 88 -68.21 -32.82 11.74
CA LEU A 88 -67.03 -33.68 11.84
C LEU A 88 -67.40 -35.11 12.30
N ALA A 89 -68.52 -35.29 13.00
CA ALA A 89 -69.04 -36.60 13.37
C ALA A 89 -69.61 -37.40 12.18
N GLU A 90 -69.82 -36.76 11.02
CA GLU A 90 -70.25 -37.40 9.77
C GLU A 90 -69.09 -38.08 9.03
N VAL A 91 -67.84 -37.66 9.31
CA VAL A 91 -66.62 -38.24 8.72
C VAL A 91 -66.46 -39.67 9.23
N THR A 92 -66.31 -40.61 8.30
CA THR A 92 -66.17 -42.04 8.62
C THR A 92 -64.81 -42.37 9.22
N GLU A 93 -64.72 -43.45 9.99
CA GLU A 93 -63.44 -43.87 10.60
C GLU A 93 -62.36 -44.13 9.53
N ASP A 94 -62.73 -44.66 8.35
CA ASP A 94 -61.80 -44.87 7.24
C ASP A 94 -61.19 -43.55 6.73
N GLU A 95 -61.99 -42.49 6.64
CA GLU A 95 -61.49 -41.15 6.30
C GLU A 95 -60.57 -40.59 7.38
N TRP A 96 -60.85 -40.86 8.67
CA TRP A 96 -59.98 -40.50 9.79
C TRP A 96 -58.60 -41.18 9.74
N LEU A 97 -58.56 -42.46 9.35
CA LEU A 97 -57.31 -43.20 9.14
C LEU A 97 -56.53 -42.71 7.92
N SER A 98 -57.22 -42.12 6.93
CA SER A 98 -56.63 -41.62 5.69
C SER A 98 -56.14 -40.17 5.75
N ILE A 99 -56.32 -39.46 6.86
CA ILE A 99 -55.85 -38.08 7.03
C ILE A 99 -54.31 -38.07 6.86
N PRO A 100 -53.76 -37.40 5.84
CA PRO A 100 -52.32 -37.34 5.65
C PRO A 100 -51.66 -36.60 6.82
N GLU A 101 -50.57 -37.14 7.35
CA GLU A 101 -49.70 -36.38 8.23
C GLU A 101 -49.04 -35.23 7.45
N VAL A 102 -48.59 -34.18 8.14
CA VAL A 102 -47.95 -32.98 7.54
C VAL A 102 -46.53 -33.26 7.01
N GLY A 103 -46.35 -34.40 6.33
CA GLY A 103 -45.12 -35.11 5.97
C GLY A 103 -44.12 -34.42 5.06
N ASP A 104 -44.12 -33.08 4.98
CA ASP A 104 -42.98 -32.34 4.45
C ASP A 104 -42.84 -30.88 4.92
N ALA A 105 -43.71 -30.39 5.81
CA ALA A 105 -43.61 -29.01 6.32
C ALA A 105 -42.66 -28.86 7.54
N ARG A 106 -42.23 -29.96 8.17
CA ARG A 106 -41.45 -29.94 9.43
C ARG A 106 -40.04 -30.56 9.34
N ASN A 107 -39.58 -30.98 8.16
CA ASN A 107 -38.27 -31.63 7.95
C ASN A 107 -37.12 -30.67 7.58
N LYS A 108 -37.14 -29.43 8.09
CA LYS A 108 -36.00 -28.50 7.96
C LYS A 108 -34.76 -28.96 8.75
N ARG A 109 -34.94 -29.82 9.77
CA ARG A 109 -33.87 -30.26 10.69
C ARG A 109 -33.18 -31.56 10.25
N GLN A 110 -33.84 -32.43 9.48
CA GLN A 110 -33.23 -33.67 8.95
C GLN A 110 -32.52 -33.48 7.60
N ARG A 111 -32.74 -32.34 6.92
CA ARG A 111 -32.12 -32.06 5.61
C ARG A 111 -30.64 -31.65 5.68
N ASN A 112 -30.09 -31.44 6.87
CA ASN A 112 -28.65 -31.23 7.08
C ASN A 112 -28.14 -32.14 8.20
N PRO A 113 -27.52 -33.27 7.82
CA PRO A 113 -26.12 -33.46 8.20
C PRO A 113 -25.33 -34.18 7.10
N ARG A 114 -24.88 -33.44 6.08
CA ARG A 114 -23.56 -33.75 5.50
C ARG A 114 -22.55 -33.04 6.38
N HIS A 115 -21.72 -33.81 7.09
CA HIS A 115 -20.52 -33.27 7.69
C HIS A 115 -19.63 -32.79 6.53
N GLU A 116 -19.53 -31.48 6.33
CA GLU A 116 -18.53 -30.92 5.44
C GLU A 116 -17.16 -31.33 5.99
N LYS A 117 -16.50 -32.27 5.31
CA LYS A 117 -15.08 -32.51 5.51
C LYS A 117 -14.35 -31.27 5.01
N LEU A 118 -14.04 -30.36 5.92
CA LEU A 118 -13.13 -29.24 5.69
C LEU A 118 -11.71 -29.81 5.56
N THR A 119 -11.27 -30.02 4.33
CA THR A 119 -9.84 -30.16 4.02
C THR A 119 -9.22 -28.77 4.00
N PRO A 120 -8.05 -28.53 4.63
CA PRO A 120 -7.34 -27.26 4.49
C PRO A 120 -7.10 -26.98 3.00
N VAL A 121 -7.52 -25.80 2.55
CA VAL A 121 -7.26 -25.34 1.18
C VAL A 121 -5.76 -25.06 1.05
N PRO A 122 -5.07 -25.55 0.01
CA PRO A 122 -3.64 -25.28 -0.17
C PRO A 122 -3.40 -23.79 -0.48
N ASP A 123 -2.33 -23.21 0.09
CA ASP A 123 -1.97 -21.79 -0.03
C ASP A 123 -1.86 -21.28 -1.47
N SER A 124 -1.65 -22.18 -2.44
CA SER A 124 -1.69 -21.87 -3.87
C SER A 124 -3.02 -21.31 -4.37
N PHE A 125 -4.13 -21.58 -3.67
CA PHE A 125 -5.45 -21.03 -4.02
C PHE A 125 -5.54 -19.52 -3.66
N PHE A 126 -4.96 -19.12 -2.53
CA PHE A 126 -4.87 -17.73 -2.13
C PHE A 126 -3.87 -16.95 -2.98
N ALA A 127 -2.75 -17.57 -3.37
CA ALA A 127 -1.75 -16.94 -4.23
C ALA A 127 -2.29 -16.57 -5.62
N LYS A 128 -3.18 -17.39 -6.19
CA LYS A 128 -3.86 -17.07 -7.46
C LYS A 128 -4.87 -15.94 -7.31
N HIS A 129 -5.65 -15.92 -6.23
CA HIS A 129 -6.63 -14.85 -5.98
C HIS A 129 -6.01 -13.48 -5.72
N LEU A 130 -4.80 -13.44 -5.15
CA LEU A 130 -4.06 -12.19 -4.96
C LEU A 130 -3.55 -11.59 -6.29
N GLN A 131 -3.37 -12.41 -7.32
CA GLN A 131 -2.85 -11.98 -8.62
C GLN A 131 -3.93 -11.60 -9.65
N THR A 132 -5.12 -12.19 -9.59
CA THR A 132 -6.15 -11.96 -10.63
C THR A 132 -7.28 -11.02 -10.24
N GLY A 133 -7.42 -10.59 -8.98
CA GLY A 133 -8.33 -9.50 -8.60
C GLY A 133 -9.82 -9.68 -8.97
N GLU A 134 -10.25 -10.88 -9.35
CA GLU A 134 -11.62 -11.19 -9.75
C GLU A 134 -12.43 -11.63 -8.53
N ASN A 135 -13.35 -10.78 -8.08
CA ASN A 135 -14.36 -11.12 -7.08
C ASN A 135 -15.62 -11.67 -7.77
N HIS A 136 -15.63 -12.96 -8.15
CA HIS A 136 -16.87 -13.64 -8.52
C HIS A 136 -17.47 -14.37 -7.30
N THR A 137 -18.53 -13.80 -6.71
CA THR A 137 -19.31 -14.42 -5.62
C THR A 137 -20.73 -14.82 -6.05
N SER A 138 -20.90 -15.28 -7.29
CA SER A 138 -22.16 -15.85 -7.74
C SER A 138 -21.96 -17.25 -8.33
N VAL A 139 -22.49 -18.26 -7.64
CA VAL A 139 -22.72 -19.58 -8.22
C VAL A 139 -24.03 -19.50 -9.02
N ASP A 140 -23.96 -19.79 -10.33
CA ASP A 140 -25.10 -19.77 -11.25
C ASP A 140 -26.14 -20.84 -10.88
N PRO A 141 -27.41 -20.48 -10.54
CA PRO A 141 -28.44 -21.43 -10.14
C PRO A 141 -28.90 -22.39 -11.25
N LEU A 142 -28.52 -22.18 -12.51
CA LEU A 142 -28.97 -23.02 -13.64
C LEU A 142 -28.13 -24.28 -13.88
N GLN A 143 -26.98 -24.44 -13.21
CA GLN A 143 -26.09 -25.58 -13.45
C GLN A 143 -26.42 -26.82 -12.59
N GLY A 144 -27.43 -26.75 -11.72
CA GLY A 144 -27.90 -27.87 -10.90
C GLY A 144 -29.04 -28.69 -11.52
N GLN A 145 -29.58 -28.30 -12.68
CA GLN A 145 -30.82 -28.88 -13.22
C GLN A 145 -30.65 -29.84 -14.41
N PHE A 146 -29.46 -30.01 -14.98
CA PHE A 146 -29.28 -30.86 -16.17
C PHE A 146 -27.97 -31.65 -16.16
N ALA A 147 -27.94 -32.75 -15.41
CA ALA A 147 -26.99 -33.85 -15.61
C ALA A 147 -27.53 -35.16 -14.99
N GLY A 148 -28.22 -35.96 -15.79
CA GLY A 148 -28.70 -37.28 -15.36
C GLY A 148 -29.65 -37.93 -16.38
N LEU A 149 -29.09 -38.41 -17.49
CA LEU A 149 -29.76 -39.04 -18.62
C LEU A 149 -30.08 -40.54 -18.36
N ALA A 150 -31.20 -41.00 -18.95
CA ALA A 150 -31.54 -42.38 -19.36
C ALA A 150 -32.27 -43.37 -18.39
N THR A 151 -33.62 -43.29 -18.40
CA THR A 151 -34.66 -44.33 -18.73
C THR A 151 -34.33 -45.84 -18.66
N PRO A 152 -35.26 -46.74 -18.25
CA PRO A 152 -36.40 -47.13 -19.11
C PRO A 152 -37.77 -47.45 -18.44
N PHE A 153 -38.83 -46.77 -18.93
CA PHE A 153 -40.18 -47.30 -19.32
C PHE A 153 -41.11 -47.98 -18.27
N PRO A 154 -42.46 -48.14 -18.51
CA PRO A 154 -43.39 -47.51 -19.48
C PRO A 154 -44.67 -46.88 -18.87
N GLY A 155 -45.32 -46.00 -19.64
CA GLY A 155 -46.78 -45.76 -19.60
C GLY A 155 -47.18 -44.37 -19.06
N GLY A 156 -47.51 -43.34 -19.84
CA GLY A 156 -47.95 -43.32 -21.23
C GLY A 156 -49.48 -43.29 -21.31
N LEU A 157 -50.10 -42.13 -21.08
CA LEU A 157 -51.19 -41.63 -21.92
C LEU A 157 -51.47 -40.15 -21.64
N ASN A 158 -50.93 -39.30 -22.51
CA ASN A 158 -51.50 -37.98 -22.81
C ASN A 158 -51.95 -38.07 -24.27
N THR A 159 -53.25 -38.26 -24.49
CA THR A 159 -53.92 -38.01 -25.77
C THR A 159 -55.35 -37.51 -25.46
N PRO A 160 -55.91 -36.71 -26.37
CA PRO A 160 -56.51 -35.43 -26.01
C PRO A 160 -58.03 -35.54 -25.95
N TYR A 161 -58.63 -35.13 -24.83
CA TYR A 161 -60.08 -34.95 -24.80
C TYR A 161 -60.44 -33.54 -25.30
N PRO A 162 -61.23 -33.44 -26.39
CA PRO A 162 -61.64 -32.18 -26.98
C PRO A 162 -62.73 -31.56 -26.13
N GLY A 163 -62.37 -30.50 -25.41
CA GLY A 163 -63.29 -29.72 -24.58
C GLY A 163 -62.79 -28.30 -24.37
N GLY A 164 -62.05 -27.76 -25.36
CA GLY A 164 -61.74 -26.34 -25.42
C GLY A 164 -63.01 -25.60 -25.77
N MET A 165 -63.78 -25.19 -24.76
CA MET A 165 -64.74 -24.11 -24.92
C MET A 165 -63.95 -22.90 -25.40
N THR A 166 -64.29 -22.46 -26.61
CA THR A 166 -64.09 -21.10 -27.09
C THR A 166 -64.34 -20.11 -25.95
N PRO A 167 -63.58 -18.99 -25.82
CA PRO A 167 -64.02 -17.93 -24.95
C PRO A 167 -65.33 -17.40 -25.53
N GLU A 168 -66.41 -17.78 -24.89
CA GLU A 168 -67.70 -17.15 -25.03
C GLU A 168 -67.50 -15.66 -24.76
N ALA A 169 -68.01 -14.82 -25.66
CA ALA A 169 -67.94 -13.38 -25.53
C ALA A 169 -68.59 -12.95 -24.20
N GLY A 170 -67.78 -12.72 -23.16
CA GLY A 170 -68.35 -12.39 -21.84
C GLY A 170 -67.39 -12.15 -20.67
N GLU A 171 -66.14 -12.64 -20.69
CA GLU A 171 -65.22 -12.41 -19.56
C GLU A 171 -64.28 -11.23 -19.81
N LEU A 172 -64.61 -10.09 -19.19
CA LEU A 172 -63.83 -8.85 -19.26
C LEU A 172 -62.64 -8.94 -18.28
N ASP A 173 -61.43 -9.11 -18.80
CA ASP A 173 -60.19 -9.07 -18.00
C ASP A 173 -59.94 -7.63 -17.50
N MET A 174 -60.46 -7.33 -16.31
CA MET A 174 -60.37 -6.02 -15.66
C MET A 174 -58.92 -5.58 -15.41
N ARG A 175 -57.96 -6.52 -15.37
CA ARG A 175 -56.53 -6.18 -15.24
C ARG A 175 -55.97 -5.63 -16.54
N LYS A 176 -56.33 -6.20 -17.69
CA LYS A 176 -55.86 -5.71 -19.00
C LYS A 176 -56.40 -4.31 -19.31
N ILE A 177 -57.65 -4.02 -18.97
CA ILE A 177 -58.22 -2.67 -19.12
C ILE A 177 -57.52 -1.68 -18.18
N GLY A 178 -57.28 -2.09 -16.92
CA GLY A 178 -56.53 -1.28 -15.96
C GLY A 178 -55.08 -0.99 -16.38
N GLN A 179 -54.37 -2.02 -16.86
CA GLN A 179 -53.00 -1.91 -17.36
C GLN A 179 -52.92 -1.05 -18.61
N ALA A 180 -53.82 -1.24 -19.59
CA ALA A 180 -53.86 -0.44 -20.81
C ALA A 180 -54.15 1.04 -20.51
N ARG A 181 -55.05 1.32 -19.56
CA ARG A 181 -55.30 2.68 -19.10
C ARG A 181 -54.10 3.26 -18.35
N ASN A 182 -53.40 2.46 -17.55
CA ASN A 182 -52.21 2.89 -16.81
C ASN A 182 -51.05 3.20 -17.78
N THR A 183 -50.82 2.38 -18.80
CA THR A 183 -49.82 2.66 -19.84
C THR A 183 -50.18 3.89 -20.68
N LEU A 184 -51.48 4.11 -20.95
CA LEU A 184 -51.92 5.33 -21.64
C LEU A 184 -51.71 6.56 -20.77
N MET A 185 -51.98 6.45 -19.47
CA MET A 185 -51.70 7.51 -18.50
C MET A 185 -50.20 7.79 -18.39
N ASP A 186 -49.38 6.75 -18.30
CA ASP A 186 -47.91 6.85 -18.24
C ASP A 186 -47.34 7.47 -19.51
N MET A 187 -47.88 7.13 -20.69
CA MET A 187 -47.53 7.77 -21.97
C MET A 187 -47.91 9.25 -22.01
N ARG A 188 -49.07 9.63 -21.44
CA ARG A 188 -49.46 11.04 -21.34
C ARG A 188 -48.60 11.80 -20.35
N LEU A 189 -48.24 11.16 -19.23
CA LEU A 189 -47.33 11.71 -18.24
C LEU A 189 -45.92 11.85 -18.80
N SER A 190 -45.43 10.89 -19.58
CA SER A 190 -44.12 10.96 -20.23
C SER A 190 -44.09 12.07 -21.30
N GLN A 191 -45.15 12.24 -22.10
CA GLN A 191 -45.26 13.37 -23.04
C GLN A 191 -45.19 14.74 -22.35
N VAL A 192 -45.82 14.87 -21.18
CA VAL A 192 -45.72 16.08 -20.37
C VAL A 192 -44.33 16.19 -19.73
N SER A 193 -43.77 15.08 -19.26
CA SER A 193 -42.44 15.00 -18.64
C SER A 193 -41.30 15.35 -19.60
N ASP A 194 -41.41 14.95 -20.88
CA ASP A 194 -40.44 15.27 -21.93
C ASP A 194 -40.38 16.77 -22.21
N SER A 195 -41.46 17.49 -21.91
CA SER A 195 -41.52 18.96 -22.00
C SER A 195 -40.97 19.66 -20.74
N VAL A 196 -40.76 18.92 -19.64
CA VAL A 196 -40.19 19.43 -18.39
C VAL A 196 -38.67 19.24 -18.44
N SER A 197 -37.96 20.26 -18.90
CA SER A 197 -36.51 20.31 -18.83
C SER A 197 -36.03 20.52 -17.39
N GLY A 198 -34.86 19.96 -17.04
CA GLY A 198 -34.26 20.08 -15.70
C GLY A 198 -34.56 18.95 -14.72
N GLN A 199 -35.22 17.87 -15.16
CA GLN A 199 -35.32 16.65 -14.36
C GLN A 199 -33.94 15.98 -14.25
N THR A 200 -33.49 15.69 -13.03
CA THR A 200 -32.21 15.01 -12.80
C THR A 200 -32.44 13.52 -12.59
N VAL A 201 -31.98 12.71 -13.55
CA VAL A 201 -31.87 11.26 -13.40
C VAL A 201 -30.39 10.90 -13.46
N VAL A 202 -29.89 10.27 -12.39
CA VAL A 202 -28.52 9.76 -12.37
C VAL A 202 -28.53 8.36 -13.01
N ASP A 203 -27.57 8.09 -13.89
CA ASP A 203 -27.38 6.74 -14.41
C ASP A 203 -27.00 5.79 -13.25
N PRO A 204 -27.85 4.80 -12.89
CA PRO A 204 -27.56 3.90 -11.78
C PRO A 204 -26.29 3.07 -12.03
N LYS A 205 -25.93 2.78 -13.29
CA LYS A 205 -24.71 2.04 -13.61
C LYS A 205 -23.48 2.90 -13.43
N GLY A 206 -23.48 4.12 -13.96
CA GLY A 206 -22.43 5.11 -13.73
C GLY A 206 -22.23 5.40 -12.24
N TYR A 207 -23.32 5.63 -11.51
CA TYR A 207 -23.26 5.90 -10.07
C TYR A 207 -22.69 4.74 -9.25
N LEU A 208 -23.06 3.49 -9.57
CA LEU A 208 -22.48 2.31 -8.92
C LEU A 208 -21.00 2.13 -9.27
N THR A 209 -20.61 2.47 -10.50
CA THR A 209 -19.20 2.46 -10.92
C THR A 209 -18.38 3.50 -10.15
N ASP A 210 -18.94 4.70 -9.98
CA ASP A 210 -18.34 5.77 -9.19
C ASP A 210 -18.24 5.37 -7.71
N LEU A 211 -19.30 4.78 -7.13
CA LEU A 211 -19.26 4.27 -5.76
C LEU A 211 -18.20 3.19 -5.57
N ASN A 212 -18.05 2.27 -6.53
CA ASN A 212 -17.01 1.25 -6.49
C ASN A 212 -15.60 1.85 -6.60
N SER A 213 -15.42 2.92 -7.37
CA SER A 213 -14.14 3.62 -7.48
C SER A 213 -13.77 4.40 -6.20
N MET A 214 -14.75 4.76 -5.37
CA MET A 214 -14.53 5.44 -4.07
C MET A 214 -14.22 4.48 -2.92
N ILE A 215 -14.26 3.16 -3.12
CA ILE A 215 -13.93 2.20 -2.06
C ILE A 215 -12.44 2.31 -1.72
N PRO A 216 -12.08 2.63 -0.46
CA PRO A 216 -10.67 2.72 -0.07
C PRO A 216 -9.98 1.37 -0.23
N THR A 217 -9.00 1.28 -1.12
CA THR A 217 -8.16 0.07 -1.32
C THR A 217 -7.35 -0.29 -0.08
N HIS A 218 -7.16 0.66 0.85
CA HIS A 218 -6.40 0.51 2.09
C HIS A 218 -7.25 0.68 3.37
N GLY A 219 -8.56 0.40 3.31
CA GLY A 219 -9.40 0.35 4.50
C GLY A 219 -9.08 -0.89 5.35
N GLY A 220 -8.29 -0.73 6.41
CA GLY A 220 -8.04 -1.82 7.37
C GLY A 220 -9.31 -2.30 8.09
N ASP A 221 -9.22 -3.43 8.79
CA ASP A 221 -10.37 -4.04 9.48
C ASP A 221 -11.04 -3.08 10.46
N ILE A 222 -12.34 -2.84 10.28
CA ILE A 222 -13.08 -1.82 11.03
C ILE A 222 -13.06 -2.08 12.56
N SER A 223 -12.97 -3.34 12.97
CA SER A 223 -12.88 -3.76 14.38
C SER A 223 -11.52 -3.37 14.98
N ASP A 224 -10.44 -3.67 14.28
CA ASP A 224 -9.08 -3.37 14.74
C ASP A 224 -8.76 -1.89 14.65
N ILE A 225 -9.32 -1.17 13.67
CA ILE A 225 -9.30 0.29 13.63
C ILE A 225 -9.98 0.89 14.87
N LYS A 226 -11.11 0.33 15.33
CA LYS A 226 -11.79 0.80 16.56
C LYS A 226 -10.95 0.50 17.80
N LYS A 227 -10.32 -0.67 17.89
CA LYS A 227 -9.39 -1.01 18.99
C LYS A 227 -8.17 -0.08 19.00
N ALA A 228 -7.55 0.14 17.85
CA ALA A 228 -6.42 1.06 17.69
C ALA A 228 -6.81 2.48 18.07
N ARG A 229 -8.02 2.94 17.70
CA ARG A 229 -8.54 4.26 18.10
C ARG A 229 -8.69 4.37 19.62
N LEU A 230 -9.18 3.33 20.28
CA LEU A 230 -9.30 3.28 21.74
C LEU A 230 -7.92 3.29 22.42
N LEU A 231 -6.98 2.47 21.92
CA LEU A 231 -5.61 2.40 22.43
C LEU A 231 -4.90 3.75 22.29
N LEU A 232 -4.95 4.37 21.11
CA LEU A 232 -4.31 5.66 20.88
C LEU A 232 -5.01 6.79 21.64
N LYS A 233 -6.32 6.65 21.92
CA LYS A 233 -7.04 7.53 22.84
C LYS A 233 -6.52 7.41 24.26
N SER A 234 -6.36 6.21 24.80
CA SER A 234 -5.78 6.04 26.13
C SER A 234 -4.34 6.57 26.17
N VAL A 235 -3.53 6.30 25.15
CA VAL A 235 -2.12 6.74 25.12
C VAL A 235 -1.97 8.27 25.13
N ARG A 236 -2.79 9.01 24.37
CA ARG A 236 -2.74 10.49 24.36
C ARG A 236 -3.33 11.11 25.63
N GLU A 237 -4.29 10.44 26.28
CA GLU A 237 -4.88 10.90 27.53
C GLU A 237 -3.95 10.67 28.72
N THR A 238 -3.25 9.53 28.75
CA THR A 238 -2.24 9.25 29.77
C THR A 238 -0.98 10.10 29.60
N ASN A 239 -0.57 10.35 28.35
CA ASN A 239 0.65 11.09 28.03
C ASN A 239 0.38 12.27 27.08
N PRO A 240 -0.16 13.40 27.58
CA PRO A 240 -0.48 14.55 26.75
C PRO A 240 0.74 15.21 26.09
N HIS A 241 1.93 15.09 26.71
CA HIS A 241 3.18 15.68 26.20
C HIS A 241 3.98 14.75 25.28
N HIS A 242 3.43 13.59 24.89
CA HIS A 242 4.12 12.65 24.01
C HIS A 242 3.79 12.94 22.53
N PRO A 243 4.73 13.47 21.72
CA PRO A 243 4.45 13.88 20.34
C PRO A 243 4.00 12.74 19.40
N PRO A 244 4.63 11.54 19.42
CA PRO A 244 4.20 10.42 18.58
C PRO A 244 2.76 9.94 18.84
N ALA A 245 2.22 10.12 20.06
CA ALA A 245 0.84 9.72 20.37
C ALA A 245 -0.18 10.51 19.54
N TRP A 246 0.03 11.82 19.42
CA TRP A 246 -0.82 12.71 18.63
C TRP A 246 -0.67 12.44 17.13
N ILE A 247 0.57 12.21 16.66
CA ILE A 247 0.88 11.88 15.27
C ILE A 247 0.22 10.56 14.87
N ALA A 248 0.41 9.50 15.66
CA ALA A 248 -0.17 8.20 15.40
C ALA A 248 -1.70 8.25 15.40
N SER A 249 -2.30 8.98 16.34
CA SER A 249 -3.75 9.16 16.38
C SER A 249 -4.27 9.90 15.15
N ALA A 250 -3.60 10.95 14.70
CA ALA A 250 -4.01 11.73 13.53
C ALA A 250 -3.85 10.93 12.23
N ARG A 251 -2.73 10.20 12.07
CA ARG A 251 -2.51 9.31 10.93
C ARG A 251 -3.52 8.17 10.87
N LEU A 252 -3.91 7.61 12.02
CA LEU A 252 -4.97 6.59 12.06
C LEU A 252 -6.29 7.16 11.52
N GLU A 253 -6.69 8.35 11.96
CA GLU A 253 -7.94 8.95 11.47
C GLU A 253 -7.87 9.33 9.98
N GLU A 254 -6.70 9.74 9.47
CA GLU A 254 -6.46 9.96 8.04
C GLU A 254 -6.65 8.68 7.21
N VAL A 255 -6.02 7.57 7.62
CA VAL A 255 -6.14 6.28 6.91
C VAL A 255 -7.60 5.81 6.89
N THR A 256 -8.39 6.16 7.91
CA THR A 256 -9.82 5.86 7.96
C THR A 256 -10.71 6.85 7.19
N GLY A 257 -10.13 7.84 6.52
CA GLY A 257 -10.83 8.85 5.72
C GLY A 257 -11.42 10.02 6.52
N LYS A 258 -11.23 10.08 7.85
CA LYS A 258 -11.79 11.14 8.71
C LYS A 258 -10.80 12.30 8.90
N LEU A 259 -10.47 12.96 7.78
CA LEU A 259 -9.48 14.05 7.76
C LEU A 259 -9.79 15.20 8.71
N GLN A 260 -11.06 15.59 8.87
CA GLN A 260 -11.41 16.70 9.76
C GLN A 260 -11.17 16.36 11.24
N VAL A 261 -11.43 15.12 11.64
CA VAL A 261 -11.13 14.65 13.01
C VAL A 261 -9.63 14.60 13.22
N ALA A 262 -8.86 14.10 12.24
CA ALA A 262 -7.40 14.10 12.26
C ALA A 262 -6.83 15.53 12.42
N ARG A 263 -7.36 16.50 11.67
CA ARG A 263 -6.99 17.92 11.74
C ARG A 263 -7.26 18.53 13.11
N ASN A 264 -8.45 18.32 13.66
CA ASN A 264 -8.77 18.84 15.00
C ASN A 264 -7.88 18.20 16.07
N LEU A 265 -7.57 16.90 15.92
CA LEU A 265 -6.73 16.17 16.86
C LEU A 265 -5.27 16.61 16.82
N ILE A 266 -4.70 16.84 15.63
CA ILE A 266 -3.33 17.31 15.51
C ILE A 266 -3.19 18.76 15.97
N MET A 267 -4.20 19.62 15.74
CA MET A 267 -4.21 20.98 16.30
C MET A 267 -4.22 20.95 17.84
N LYS A 268 -5.05 20.09 18.45
CA LYS A 268 -4.98 19.86 19.90
C LYS A 268 -3.60 19.34 20.32
N GLY A 269 -3.00 18.45 19.53
CA GLY A 269 -1.64 17.98 19.73
C GLY A 269 -0.59 19.10 19.69
N THR A 270 -0.73 20.09 18.80
CA THR A 270 0.19 21.23 18.70
C THR A 270 0.14 22.14 19.93
N GLU A 271 -1.04 22.29 20.55
CA GLU A 271 -1.20 23.06 21.79
C GLU A 271 -0.60 22.32 23.00
N MET A 272 -0.77 21.00 23.06
CA MET A 272 -0.25 20.17 24.16
C MET A 272 1.27 19.91 24.05
N CYS A 273 1.79 19.86 22.82
CA CYS A 273 3.20 19.61 22.50
C CYS A 273 3.82 20.74 21.67
N PRO A 274 4.00 21.95 22.22
CA PRO A 274 4.48 23.09 21.45
C PRO A 274 5.95 22.96 21.02
N LYS A 275 6.76 22.19 21.77
CA LYS A 275 8.22 22.06 21.56
C LYS A 275 8.62 20.97 20.57
N SER A 276 7.69 20.18 20.04
CA SER A 276 8.01 19.08 19.14
C SER A 276 7.86 19.47 17.68
N GLU A 277 8.93 19.37 16.91
CA GLU A 277 8.94 19.69 15.47
C GLU A 277 7.99 18.77 14.67
N ASP A 278 7.97 17.48 14.97
CA ASP A 278 7.26 16.49 14.16
C ASP A 278 5.74 16.66 14.20
N VAL A 279 5.17 17.09 15.33
CA VAL A 279 3.72 17.36 15.45
C VAL A 279 3.33 18.56 14.59
N TRP A 280 4.16 19.60 14.56
CA TRP A 280 3.93 20.77 13.70
C TRP A 280 4.07 20.44 12.22
N LEU A 281 5.02 19.57 11.84
CA LEU A 281 5.17 19.11 10.46
C LEU A 281 3.97 18.26 10.02
N GLU A 282 3.49 17.38 10.89
CA GLU A 282 2.29 16.58 10.62
C GLU A 282 1.05 17.46 10.50
N ALA A 283 0.92 18.48 11.37
CA ALA A 283 -0.16 19.46 11.28
C ALA A 283 -0.11 20.24 9.95
N ALA A 284 1.07 20.69 9.53
CA ALA A 284 1.26 21.37 8.24
C ALA A 284 1.00 20.47 7.02
N ARG A 285 1.08 19.14 7.18
CA ARG A 285 0.78 18.17 6.12
C ARG A 285 -0.72 17.88 6.01
N LEU A 286 -1.41 17.76 7.15
CA LEU A 286 -2.84 17.40 7.20
C LEU A 286 -3.78 18.56 6.87
N GLN A 287 -3.34 19.80 7.08
CA GLN A 287 -4.14 20.99 6.81
C GLN A 287 -4.09 21.39 5.32
N PRO A 288 -5.18 21.98 4.77
CA PRO A 288 -5.14 22.65 3.47
C PRO A 288 -4.06 23.74 3.42
N GLY A 289 -3.46 23.97 2.25
CA GLY A 289 -2.28 24.82 2.05
C GLY A 289 -2.36 26.21 2.71
N ASP A 290 -3.50 26.91 2.61
CA ASP A 290 -3.65 28.26 3.19
C ASP A 290 -3.67 28.24 4.72
N THR A 291 -4.41 27.30 5.32
CA THR A 291 -4.42 27.11 6.77
C THR A 291 -3.10 26.53 7.29
N ALA A 292 -2.41 25.73 6.47
CA ALA A 292 -1.10 25.19 6.81
C ALA A 292 -0.05 26.31 6.98
N LYS A 293 -0.13 27.40 6.19
CA LYS A 293 0.73 28.59 6.39
C LYS A 293 0.54 29.21 7.77
N ALA A 294 -0.70 29.31 8.26
CA ALA A 294 -0.98 29.82 9.60
C ALA A 294 -0.43 28.89 10.69
N VAL A 295 -0.59 27.57 10.51
CA VAL A 295 -0.02 26.56 11.42
C VAL A 295 1.51 26.63 11.45
N VAL A 296 2.16 26.76 10.29
CA VAL A 296 3.62 26.92 10.22
C VAL A 296 4.07 28.24 10.84
N ALA A 297 3.31 29.32 10.70
CA ALA A 297 3.60 30.58 11.37
C ALA A 297 3.52 30.45 12.91
N GLN A 298 2.57 29.66 13.44
CA GLN A 298 2.52 29.32 14.86
C GLN A 298 3.70 28.43 15.26
N ALA A 299 4.03 27.44 14.44
CA ALA A 299 5.14 26.53 14.67
C ALA A 299 6.47 27.28 14.79
N VAL A 300 6.75 28.23 13.90
CA VAL A 300 7.97 29.07 13.93
C VAL A 300 8.03 29.97 15.16
N ARG A 301 6.88 30.41 15.71
CA ARG A 301 6.86 31.19 16.98
C ARG A 301 7.29 30.32 18.17
N HIS A 302 6.88 29.06 18.20
CA HIS A 302 7.28 28.12 19.26
C HIS A 302 8.68 27.54 19.06
N LEU A 303 9.07 27.31 17.80
CA LEU A 303 10.31 26.64 17.40
C LEU A 303 11.05 27.46 16.32
N PRO A 304 11.65 28.60 16.71
CA PRO A 304 12.36 29.46 15.75
C PRO A 304 13.65 28.84 15.23
N GLN A 305 14.21 27.84 15.92
CA GLN A 305 15.47 27.18 15.53
C GLN A 305 15.28 25.96 14.61
N SER A 306 14.04 25.61 14.27
CA SER A 306 13.75 24.38 13.53
C SER A 306 13.89 24.55 12.02
N VAL A 307 14.89 23.88 11.45
CA VAL A 307 15.17 23.84 10.01
C VAL A 307 14.02 23.23 9.22
N ARG A 308 13.45 22.12 9.70
CA ARG A 308 12.46 21.34 8.95
C ARG A 308 11.15 22.11 8.76
N ILE A 309 10.75 22.89 9.76
CA ILE A 309 9.55 23.73 9.70
C ILE A 309 9.69 24.79 8.61
N TYR A 310 10.86 25.45 8.51
CA TYR A 310 11.11 26.43 7.45
C TYR A 310 11.19 25.84 6.05
N ILE A 311 11.74 24.64 5.90
CA ILE A 311 11.73 23.93 4.62
C ILE A 311 10.28 23.63 4.21
N ARG A 312 9.48 23.10 5.14
CA ARG A 312 8.06 22.86 4.88
C ARG A 312 7.30 24.15 4.57
N ALA A 313 7.64 25.26 5.23
CA ALA A 313 7.11 26.58 4.92
C ALA A 313 7.40 27.00 3.48
N ALA A 314 8.63 26.77 3.00
CA ALA A 314 9.03 27.07 1.63
C ALA A 314 8.33 26.17 0.60
N GLU A 315 8.05 24.91 0.92
CA GLU A 315 7.28 24.01 0.06
C GLU A 315 5.80 24.41 -0.07
N LEU A 316 5.21 24.97 1.00
CA LEU A 316 3.81 25.40 1.02
C LEU A 316 3.56 26.69 0.22
N GLU A 317 4.60 27.48 -0.05
CA GLU A 317 4.48 28.64 -0.93
C GLU A 317 4.63 28.20 -2.40
N THR A 318 3.77 28.69 -3.27
CA THR A 318 3.90 28.45 -4.73
C THR A 318 4.89 29.44 -5.36
N ASP A 319 4.92 30.66 -4.85
CA ASP A 319 5.64 31.78 -5.46
C ASP A 319 7.12 31.80 -5.03
N ILE A 320 8.03 31.87 -6.01
CA ILE A 320 9.47 31.93 -5.76
C ILE A 320 9.85 33.13 -4.86
N ARG A 321 9.20 34.29 -5.05
CA ARG A 321 9.44 35.49 -4.23
C ARG A 321 9.03 35.27 -2.76
N ALA A 322 7.94 34.56 -2.52
CA ALA A 322 7.49 34.24 -1.17
C ALA A 322 8.45 33.23 -0.52
N LYS A 323 8.87 32.19 -1.26
CA LYS A 323 9.89 31.22 -0.81
C LYS A 323 11.18 31.90 -0.40
N LYS A 324 11.71 32.81 -1.23
CA LYS A 324 12.92 33.59 -0.91
C LYS A 324 12.76 34.38 0.39
N ARG A 325 11.63 35.04 0.61
CA ARG A 325 11.37 35.78 1.87
C ARG A 325 11.31 34.86 3.09
N VAL A 326 10.65 33.71 2.97
CA VAL A 326 10.56 32.71 4.05
C VAL A 326 11.94 32.17 4.40
N LEU A 327 12.75 31.81 3.39
CA LEU A 327 14.09 31.29 3.60
C LEU A 327 15.06 32.35 4.14
N ARG A 328 14.95 33.62 3.72
CA ARG A 328 15.74 34.70 4.33
C ARG A 328 15.42 34.88 5.82
N LYS A 329 14.14 34.83 6.20
CA LYS A 329 13.73 34.80 7.63
C LYS A 329 14.23 33.55 8.35
N ALA A 330 14.25 32.41 7.66
CA ALA A 330 14.79 31.17 8.20
C ALA A 330 16.29 31.28 8.50
N LEU A 331 17.05 31.90 7.60
CA LEU A 331 18.50 32.09 7.73
C LEU A 331 18.88 33.14 8.78
N GLU A 332 18.02 34.14 9.00
CA GLU A 332 18.15 35.10 10.10
C GLU A 332 18.06 34.39 11.46
N ASN A 333 17.11 33.46 11.59
CA ASN A 333 16.91 32.72 12.82
C ASN A 333 17.88 31.53 12.98
N VAL A 334 18.21 30.84 11.88
CA VAL A 334 19.00 29.60 11.83
C VAL A 334 20.08 29.69 10.76
N SER A 335 21.20 30.32 11.12
CA SER A 335 22.32 30.54 10.19
C SER A 335 23.25 29.32 10.03
N LYS A 336 23.21 28.35 10.94
CA LYS A 336 24.13 27.19 10.97
C LYS A 336 23.67 25.97 10.14
N SER A 337 22.49 26.04 9.51
CA SER A 337 21.93 24.89 8.80
C SER A 337 22.31 24.88 7.33
N VAL A 338 23.12 23.91 6.95
CA VAL A 338 23.52 23.65 5.55
C VAL A 338 22.31 23.43 4.65
N ARG A 339 21.29 22.71 5.14
CA ARG A 339 20.09 22.39 4.35
C ARG A 339 19.29 23.63 3.94
N LEU A 340 19.19 24.63 4.82
CA LEU A 340 18.51 25.89 4.48
C LEU A 340 19.29 26.67 3.43
N TRP A 341 20.61 26.74 3.57
CA TRP A 341 21.47 27.41 2.60
C TRP A 341 21.36 26.78 1.21
N LYS A 342 21.36 25.44 1.09
CA LYS A 342 21.19 24.77 -0.21
C LYS A 342 19.88 25.16 -0.90
N ILE A 343 18.75 25.02 -0.21
CA ILE A 343 17.43 25.33 -0.78
C ILE A 343 17.31 26.82 -1.10
N ALA A 344 17.89 27.69 -0.27
CA ALA A 344 17.90 29.12 -0.56
C ALA A 344 18.71 29.43 -1.82
N VAL A 345 19.89 28.83 -1.97
CA VAL A 345 20.78 29.02 -3.13
C VAL A 345 20.16 28.48 -4.42
N GLU A 346 19.47 27.34 -4.37
CA GLU A 346 18.78 26.75 -5.54
C GLU A 346 17.69 27.66 -6.15
N LEU A 347 17.14 28.59 -5.36
CA LEU A 347 16.10 29.51 -5.83
C LEU A 347 16.66 30.83 -6.38
N GLU A 348 17.94 31.13 -6.15
CA GLU A 348 18.56 32.40 -6.52
C GLU A 348 19.28 32.32 -7.88
N GLU A 349 19.43 33.46 -8.52
CA GLU A 349 20.21 33.61 -9.76
C GLU A 349 21.72 33.50 -9.47
N PRO A 350 22.59 33.17 -10.45
CA PRO A 350 24.00 32.84 -10.18
C PRO A 350 24.79 33.95 -9.47
N GLU A 351 24.48 35.23 -9.71
CA GLU A 351 25.15 36.35 -9.03
C GLU A 351 24.75 36.48 -7.56
N ASP A 352 23.45 36.42 -7.28
CA ASP A 352 22.90 36.45 -5.93
C ASP A 352 23.26 35.18 -5.14
N ALA A 353 23.25 34.02 -5.80
CA ALA A 353 23.67 32.74 -5.26
C ALA A 353 25.13 32.79 -4.78
N ARG A 354 26.03 33.45 -5.52
CA ARG A 354 27.43 33.64 -5.11
C ARG A 354 27.55 34.46 -3.83
N ILE A 355 26.81 35.57 -3.73
CA ILE A 355 26.80 36.42 -2.52
C ILE A 355 26.19 35.66 -1.33
N MET A 356 25.15 34.88 -1.58
CA MET A 356 24.53 34.05 -0.56
C MET A 356 25.46 32.93 -0.08
N LEU A 357 26.18 32.28 -0.99
CA LEU A 357 27.13 31.22 -0.68
C LEU A 357 28.35 31.72 0.10
N SER A 358 28.86 32.93 -0.19
CA SER A 358 29.96 33.51 0.59
C SER A 358 29.57 33.71 2.04
N ARG A 359 28.34 34.17 2.30
CA ARG A 359 27.79 34.23 3.66
C ARG A 359 27.55 32.84 4.24
N ALA A 360 27.08 31.90 3.43
CA ALA A 360 26.80 30.54 3.86
C ALA A 360 28.05 29.81 4.37
N VAL A 361 29.18 29.95 3.67
CA VAL A 361 30.45 29.32 4.08
C VAL A 361 31.08 29.98 5.32
N GLU A 362 30.79 31.25 5.59
CA GLU A 362 31.16 31.91 6.84
C GLU A 362 30.36 31.37 8.03
N CYS A 363 29.05 31.14 7.84
CA CYS A 363 28.17 30.61 8.88
C CYS A 363 28.34 29.09 9.08
N CYS A 364 28.65 28.36 8.01
CA CYS A 364 28.80 26.90 7.98
C CYS A 364 30.19 26.52 7.42
N PRO A 365 31.27 26.72 8.18
CA PRO A 365 32.63 26.45 7.69
C PRO A 365 32.92 24.96 7.50
N THR A 366 32.17 24.06 8.13
CA THR A 366 32.38 22.61 8.12
C THR A 366 31.71 21.89 6.95
N SER A 367 30.89 22.58 6.15
CA SER A 367 30.14 21.93 5.08
C SER A 367 30.85 22.03 3.73
N VAL A 368 31.38 20.91 3.24
CA VAL A 368 32.10 20.84 1.97
C VAL A 368 31.24 21.29 0.79
N GLU A 369 29.98 20.86 0.74
CA GLU A 369 29.12 21.08 -0.42
C GLU A 369 28.90 22.57 -0.75
N LEU A 370 28.79 23.42 0.27
CA LEU A 370 28.67 24.87 0.07
C LEU A 370 29.97 25.47 -0.47
N TRP A 371 31.11 25.02 0.03
CA TRP A 371 32.42 25.42 -0.50
C TRP A 371 32.60 25.00 -1.95
N LEU A 372 32.17 23.80 -2.33
CA LEU A 372 32.26 23.32 -3.71
C LEU A 372 31.32 24.09 -4.64
N ALA A 373 30.08 24.36 -4.21
CA ALA A 373 29.14 25.15 -4.98
C ALA A 373 29.64 26.58 -5.20
N LEU A 374 30.22 27.19 -4.16
CA LEU A 374 30.82 28.52 -4.23
C LEU A 374 31.98 28.54 -5.23
N ALA A 375 32.90 27.57 -5.15
CA ALA A 375 34.04 27.48 -6.06
C ALA A 375 33.65 27.30 -7.53
N ARG A 376 32.50 26.68 -7.82
CA ARG A 376 31.99 26.51 -9.20
C ARG A 376 31.37 27.79 -9.77
N LEU A 377 30.83 28.67 -8.92
CA LEU A 377 30.17 29.92 -9.33
C LEU A 377 31.13 31.12 -9.40
N GLU A 378 32.29 31.02 -8.74
CA GLU A 378 33.28 32.09 -8.71
C GLU A 378 34.26 32.09 -9.89
N THR A 379 34.91 33.24 -10.07
CA THR A 379 36.06 33.36 -10.98
C THR A 379 37.26 32.59 -10.43
N TYR A 380 38.14 32.13 -11.33
CA TYR A 380 39.30 31.29 -11.01
C TYR A 380 40.15 31.78 -9.82
N GLU A 381 40.50 33.08 -9.78
CA GLU A 381 41.33 33.62 -8.70
C GLU A 381 40.64 33.58 -7.33
N ASN A 382 39.35 33.90 -7.30
CA ASN A 382 38.57 33.90 -6.06
C ASN A 382 38.27 32.47 -5.63
N ALA A 383 37.89 31.59 -6.57
CA ALA A 383 37.68 30.17 -6.33
C ALA A 383 38.92 29.50 -5.73
N ARG A 384 40.13 29.87 -6.17
CA ARG A 384 41.39 29.38 -5.55
C ARG A 384 41.54 29.84 -4.09
N ARG A 385 41.19 31.09 -3.76
CA ARG A 385 41.20 31.59 -2.36
C ARG A 385 40.16 30.87 -1.52
N VAL A 386 38.96 30.67 -2.06
CA VAL A 386 37.87 29.95 -1.38
C VAL A 386 38.26 28.51 -1.10
N LEU A 387 38.83 27.80 -2.07
CA LEU A 387 39.27 26.41 -1.88
C LEU A 387 40.43 26.30 -0.88
N ASN A 388 41.35 27.27 -0.85
CA ASN A 388 42.38 27.31 0.18
C ASN A 388 41.78 27.54 1.58
N LYS A 389 40.80 28.44 1.71
CA LYS A 389 40.06 28.65 2.97
C LYS A 389 39.23 27.43 3.36
N ALA A 390 38.67 26.71 2.40
CA ALA A 390 37.96 25.46 2.63
C ALA A 390 38.91 24.37 3.16
N ARG A 391 40.13 24.26 2.62
CA ARG A 391 41.16 23.31 3.09
C ARG A 391 41.64 23.60 4.52
N GLU A 392 41.70 24.87 4.91
CA GLU A 392 42.06 25.26 6.27
C GLU A 392 40.98 24.84 7.28
N ASN A 393 39.71 25.05 6.95
CA ASN A 393 38.59 24.67 7.81
C ASN A 393 38.31 23.15 7.79
N ILE A 394 38.54 22.51 6.66
CA ILE A 394 38.21 21.10 6.41
C ILE A 394 39.41 20.40 5.73
N PRO A 395 40.41 19.99 6.52
CA PRO A 395 41.61 19.34 5.99
C PRO A 395 41.43 17.83 5.72
N THR A 396 40.31 17.25 6.16
CA THR A 396 40.01 15.81 6.07
C THR A 396 39.29 15.40 4.79
N ASP A 397 38.76 16.35 4.01
CA ASP A 397 37.89 16.04 2.88
C ASP A 397 38.62 16.01 1.53
N ARG A 398 38.41 14.91 0.79
CA ARG A 398 39.00 14.69 -0.54
C ARG A 398 38.35 15.52 -1.64
N HIS A 399 37.03 15.78 -1.56
CA HIS A 399 36.29 16.42 -2.64
C HIS A 399 36.75 17.88 -2.88
N ILE A 400 37.30 18.55 -1.87
CA ILE A 400 37.89 19.91 -2.01
C ILE A 400 39.14 19.85 -2.90
N TRP A 401 39.95 18.80 -2.77
CA TRP A 401 41.13 18.58 -3.59
C TRP A 401 40.77 18.22 -5.03
N ILE A 402 39.81 17.32 -5.21
CA ILE A 402 39.30 16.96 -6.54
C ILE A 402 38.69 18.17 -7.24
N THR A 403 37.89 18.97 -6.55
CA THR A 403 37.29 20.17 -7.14
C THR A 403 38.33 21.24 -7.49
N ALA A 404 39.38 21.39 -6.68
CA ALA A 404 40.51 22.23 -7.05
C ALA A 404 41.22 21.74 -8.31
N ALA A 405 41.36 20.43 -8.46
CA ALA A 405 41.93 19.82 -9.65
C ALA A 405 41.03 20.09 -10.88
N LYS A 406 39.71 19.93 -10.75
CA LYS A 406 38.72 20.25 -11.81
C LYS A 406 38.77 21.71 -12.23
N LEU A 407 38.93 22.63 -11.28
CA LEU A 407 39.05 24.05 -11.54
C LEU A 407 40.32 24.36 -12.37
N GLU A 408 41.47 23.80 -12.01
CA GLU A 408 42.72 24.00 -12.76
C GLU A 408 42.64 23.41 -14.17
N GLU A 409 41.97 22.27 -14.33
CA GLU A 409 41.72 21.68 -15.65
C GLU A 409 40.80 22.58 -16.51
N ALA A 410 39.70 23.09 -15.94
CA ALA A 410 38.77 23.98 -16.64
C ALA A 410 39.44 25.28 -17.11
N ASN A 411 40.47 25.74 -16.40
CA ASN A 411 41.25 26.93 -16.74
C ASN A 411 42.49 26.64 -17.62
N GLY A 412 42.76 25.38 -17.99
CA GLY A 412 43.83 24.98 -18.91
C GLY A 412 45.18 24.62 -18.27
N ASN A 413 45.28 24.60 -16.93
CA ASN A 413 46.51 24.29 -16.19
C ASN A 413 46.65 22.78 -15.89
N THR A 414 46.70 21.95 -16.95
CA THR A 414 46.69 20.48 -16.84
C THR A 414 47.88 19.90 -16.05
N GLN A 415 49.05 20.55 -16.08
CA GLN A 415 50.24 20.08 -15.34
C GLN A 415 50.13 20.28 -13.82
N MET A 416 49.31 21.23 -13.38
CA MET A 416 49.15 21.51 -11.95
C MET A 416 48.22 20.49 -11.28
N VAL A 417 47.32 19.87 -12.05
CA VAL A 417 46.35 18.86 -11.61
C VAL A 417 47.03 17.70 -10.88
N GLU A 418 48.06 17.10 -11.49
CA GLU A 418 48.80 15.97 -10.90
C GLU A 418 49.46 16.37 -9.57
N LYS A 419 50.12 17.53 -9.54
CA LYS A 419 50.76 18.07 -8.33
C LYS A 419 49.75 18.35 -7.21
N ILE A 420 48.52 18.73 -7.53
CA ILE A 420 47.46 18.97 -6.54
C ILE A 420 46.99 17.65 -5.94
N ILE A 421 46.84 16.62 -6.75
CA ILE A 421 46.38 15.29 -6.31
C ILE A 421 47.45 14.61 -5.44
N ASP A 422 48.73 14.71 -5.80
CA ASP A 422 49.82 14.19 -4.96
C ASP A 422 49.86 14.87 -3.58
N ARG A 423 49.68 16.20 -3.56
CA ARG A 423 49.56 16.97 -2.31
C ARG A 423 48.31 16.59 -1.53
N ALA A 424 47.20 16.32 -2.21
CA ALA A 424 45.96 15.87 -1.59
C ALA A 424 46.17 14.57 -0.83
N ILE A 425 46.73 13.56 -1.50
CA ILE A 425 47.01 12.25 -0.91
C ILE A 425 47.99 12.35 0.26
N THR A 426 49.04 13.18 0.11
CA THR A 426 50.02 13.43 1.19
C THR A 426 49.35 14.07 2.40
N SER A 427 48.51 15.10 2.18
CA SER A 427 47.81 15.81 3.25
C SER A 427 46.75 14.93 3.92
N LEU A 428 45.98 14.16 3.16
CA LEU A 428 44.95 13.27 3.70
C LEU A 428 45.57 12.12 4.50
N ARG A 429 46.70 11.57 4.03
CA ARG A 429 47.48 10.58 4.78
C ARG A 429 48.07 11.16 6.07
N ALA A 430 48.56 12.41 6.02
CA ALA A 430 49.05 13.10 7.21
C ALA A 430 47.94 13.36 8.25
N ASN A 431 46.71 13.59 7.79
CA ASN A 431 45.53 13.77 8.65
C ASN A 431 44.87 12.46 9.10
N GLY A 432 45.46 11.30 8.75
CA GLY A 432 45.01 9.98 9.22
C GLY A 432 43.76 9.43 8.50
N VAL A 433 43.40 9.96 7.33
CA VAL A 433 42.28 9.44 6.53
C VAL A 433 42.76 8.30 5.63
N GLU A 434 42.18 7.11 5.80
CA GLU A 434 42.44 5.97 4.93
C GLU A 434 41.91 6.25 3.51
N ILE A 435 42.72 5.91 2.51
CA ILE A 435 42.42 6.16 1.10
C ILE A 435 41.59 4.98 0.60
N ASN A 436 40.27 5.10 0.69
CA ASN A 436 39.34 4.11 0.15
C ASN A 436 39.38 4.09 -1.38
N ARG A 437 39.99 3.07 -1.97
CA ARG A 437 40.12 2.89 -3.42
C ARG A 437 38.80 3.11 -4.18
N GLU A 438 37.72 2.48 -3.73
CA GLU A 438 36.40 2.54 -4.38
C GLU A 438 35.84 3.96 -4.43
N GLN A 439 35.95 4.72 -3.32
CA GLN A 439 35.42 6.09 -3.26
C GLN A 439 36.20 7.03 -4.19
N TRP A 440 37.51 6.84 -4.30
CA TRP A 440 38.34 7.65 -5.20
C TRP A 440 38.13 7.28 -6.68
N ILE A 441 37.85 6.01 -6.98
CA ILE A 441 37.44 5.59 -8.33
C ILE A 441 36.07 6.18 -8.67
N GLN A 442 35.11 6.13 -7.74
CA GLN A 442 33.79 6.74 -7.91
C GLN A 442 33.89 8.26 -8.15
N ASP A 443 34.75 8.95 -7.42
CA ASP A 443 35.04 10.38 -7.65
C ASP A 443 35.63 10.63 -9.03
N ALA A 444 36.49 9.74 -9.54
CA ALA A 444 37.01 9.81 -10.89
C ALA A 444 35.90 9.57 -11.93
N GLU A 445 35.01 8.60 -11.72
CA GLU A 445 33.87 8.35 -12.60
C GLU A 445 32.92 9.57 -12.69
N GLU A 446 32.67 10.26 -11.56
CA GLU A 446 31.89 11.50 -11.56
C GLU A 446 32.61 12.63 -12.29
N CYS A 447 33.93 12.72 -12.17
CA CYS A 447 34.73 13.70 -12.91
C CYS A 447 34.72 13.46 -14.42
N ASP A 448 34.71 12.20 -14.86
CA ASP A 448 34.65 11.81 -16.28
C ASP A 448 33.30 12.18 -16.87
N LYS A 449 32.21 11.89 -16.13
CA LYS A 449 30.85 12.35 -16.48
C LYS A 449 30.74 13.87 -16.54
N ALA A 450 31.52 14.59 -15.75
CA ALA A 450 31.59 16.05 -15.79
C ALA A 450 32.51 16.61 -16.90
N GLY A 451 33.21 15.76 -17.67
CA GLY A 451 34.09 16.14 -18.78
C GLY A 451 35.49 16.61 -18.36
N SER A 452 35.88 16.42 -17.09
CA SER A 452 37.21 16.75 -16.57
C SER A 452 38.11 15.52 -16.66
N VAL A 453 38.61 15.21 -17.85
CA VAL A 453 39.32 13.95 -18.13
C VAL A 453 40.71 13.90 -17.49
N ALA A 454 41.50 14.98 -17.53
CA ALA A 454 42.88 14.98 -17.05
C ALA A 454 42.95 14.79 -15.54
N THR A 455 41.99 15.35 -14.81
CA THR A 455 41.83 15.12 -13.36
C THR A 455 41.51 13.67 -13.04
N CYS A 456 40.59 13.04 -13.78
CA CYS A 456 40.32 11.60 -13.63
C CYS A 456 41.57 10.76 -13.82
N GLN A 457 42.32 11.03 -14.89
CA GLN A 457 43.53 10.27 -15.20
C GLN A 457 44.58 10.40 -14.08
N ALA A 458 44.76 11.60 -13.53
CA ALA A 458 45.70 11.83 -12.45
C ALA A 458 45.24 11.19 -11.13
N VAL A 459 43.95 11.27 -10.80
CA VAL A 459 43.36 10.61 -9.62
C VAL A 459 43.58 9.11 -9.70
N ILE A 460 43.24 8.52 -10.84
CA ILE A 460 43.35 7.08 -11.08
C ILE A 460 44.80 6.61 -10.99
N ARG A 461 45.76 7.32 -11.60
CA ARG A 461 47.19 6.97 -11.48
C ARG A 461 47.65 6.95 -10.04
N ALA A 462 47.22 7.93 -9.24
CA ALA A 462 47.65 8.04 -7.86
C ALA A 462 46.99 7.00 -6.93
N VAL A 463 45.77 6.57 -7.24
CA VAL A 463 44.96 5.67 -6.38
C VAL A 463 45.18 4.20 -6.72
N ILE A 464 45.41 3.86 -8.00
CA ILE A 464 45.50 2.46 -8.45
C ILE A 464 46.60 1.67 -7.74
N GLY A 465 47.74 2.31 -7.43
CA GLY A 465 48.89 1.68 -6.79
C GLY A 465 48.82 1.61 -5.26
N ILE A 466 47.81 2.23 -4.63
CA ILE A 466 47.71 2.26 -3.17
C ILE A 466 46.88 1.06 -2.69
N GLY A 467 47.48 0.23 -1.84
CA GLY A 467 46.77 -0.81 -1.09
C GLY A 467 46.64 -2.17 -1.77
N ILE A 468 47.41 -2.45 -2.84
CA ILE A 468 47.39 -3.77 -3.49
C ILE A 468 48.79 -4.38 -3.52
N GLU A 469 48.87 -5.67 -3.21
CA GLU A 469 50.07 -6.48 -3.36
C GLU A 469 50.39 -6.73 -4.85
N GLU A 470 51.67 -6.73 -5.22
CA GLU A 470 52.10 -6.77 -6.63
C GLU A 470 51.57 -7.98 -7.43
N GLU A 471 51.20 -9.06 -6.75
CA GLU A 471 50.66 -10.29 -7.35
C GLU A 471 49.19 -10.13 -7.79
N ASP A 472 48.35 -9.48 -6.98
CA ASP A 472 46.91 -9.30 -7.22
C ASP A 472 46.56 -7.99 -7.95
N CYS A 473 47.53 -7.08 -8.08
CA CYS A 473 47.42 -5.84 -8.86
C CYS A 473 46.82 -6.08 -10.25
N LYS A 474 47.20 -7.17 -10.91
CA LYS A 474 46.71 -7.45 -12.26
C LYS A 474 45.22 -7.79 -12.27
N HIS A 475 44.71 -8.60 -11.34
CA HIS A 475 43.32 -9.02 -11.39
C HIS A 475 42.40 -7.85 -11.06
N THR A 476 42.69 -7.20 -9.93
CA THR A 476 41.97 -6.06 -9.39
C THR A 476 41.88 -4.89 -10.38
N TRP A 477 42.99 -4.49 -11.02
CA TRP A 477 42.94 -3.38 -11.99
C TRP A 477 42.09 -3.69 -13.23
N MET A 478 41.99 -4.96 -13.61
CA MET A 478 41.19 -5.35 -14.77
C MET A 478 39.71 -5.44 -14.41
N GLU A 479 39.38 -5.90 -13.20
CA GLU A 479 38.01 -5.86 -12.68
C GLU A 479 37.52 -4.43 -12.50
N ASP A 480 38.35 -3.55 -11.94
CA ASP A 480 38.00 -2.13 -11.78
C ASP A 480 37.85 -1.43 -13.13
N ALA A 481 38.71 -1.75 -14.10
CA ALA A 481 38.53 -1.25 -15.46
C ALA A 481 37.21 -1.73 -16.07
N ASP A 482 36.89 -3.02 -15.96
CA ASP A 482 35.64 -3.58 -16.46
C ASP A 482 34.41 -2.97 -15.73
N SER A 483 34.52 -2.68 -14.44
CA SER A 483 33.51 -1.98 -13.62
C SER A 483 33.31 -0.53 -14.08
N CYS A 484 34.37 0.25 -14.27
CA CYS A 484 34.29 1.61 -14.79
C CYS A 484 33.67 1.67 -16.19
N VAL A 485 33.95 0.66 -17.04
CA VAL A 485 33.32 0.52 -18.36
C VAL A 485 31.83 0.27 -18.22
N ALA A 486 31.41 -0.60 -17.28
CA ALA A 486 30.00 -0.85 -17.01
C ALA A 486 29.27 0.41 -16.49
N HIS A 487 29.93 1.26 -15.70
CA HIS A 487 29.39 2.53 -15.20
C HIS A 487 29.44 3.69 -16.21
N GLY A 488 30.04 3.47 -17.39
CA GLY A 488 30.10 4.44 -18.48
C GLY A 488 31.24 5.46 -18.40
N ALA A 489 32.23 5.26 -17.53
CA ALA A 489 33.41 6.12 -17.40
C ALA A 489 34.56 5.60 -18.27
N LEU A 490 34.57 6.00 -19.54
CA LEU A 490 35.45 5.46 -20.56
C LEU A 490 36.89 6.00 -20.45
N GLU A 491 37.06 7.28 -20.11
CA GLU A 491 38.40 7.88 -20.00
C GLU A 491 39.09 7.44 -18.72
N CYS A 492 38.31 7.17 -17.68
CA CYS A 492 38.78 6.50 -16.47
C CYS A 492 39.40 5.15 -16.82
N ALA A 493 38.62 4.28 -17.50
CA ALA A 493 39.09 2.96 -17.92
C ALA A 493 40.36 3.06 -18.80
N ARG A 494 40.46 4.05 -19.70
CA ARG A 494 41.69 4.31 -20.49
C ARG A 494 42.89 4.61 -19.61
N ALA A 495 42.74 5.42 -18.56
CA ALA A 495 43.82 5.68 -17.62
C ALA A 495 44.22 4.44 -16.84
N ILE A 496 43.26 3.62 -16.40
CA ILE A 496 43.53 2.35 -15.73
C ILE A 496 44.35 1.45 -16.65
N TYR A 497 43.92 1.28 -17.90
CA TYR A 497 44.63 0.48 -18.88
C TYR A 497 46.02 1.05 -19.21
N ALA A 498 46.16 2.36 -19.38
CA ALA A 498 47.46 2.98 -19.65
C ALA A 498 48.45 2.75 -18.49
N HIS A 499 47.99 2.90 -17.24
CA HIS A 499 48.80 2.63 -16.06
C HIS A 499 49.16 1.13 -15.95
N ALA A 500 48.18 0.24 -16.11
CA ALA A 500 48.39 -1.21 -16.06
C ALA A 500 49.39 -1.69 -17.13
N LEU A 501 49.39 -1.08 -18.32
CA LEU A 501 50.30 -1.40 -19.42
C LEU A 501 51.73 -0.89 -19.19
N GLN A 502 51.91 0.22 -18.47
CA GLN A 502 53.23 0.70 -18.08
C GLN A 502 53.89 -0.24 -17.05
N VAL A 503 53.11 -0.74 -16.10
CA VAL A 503 53.60 -1.65 -15.04
C VAL A 503 53.83 -3.07 -15.57
N PHE A 504 52.96 -3.57 -16.46
CA PHE A 504 53.07 -4.93 -17.02
C PHE A 504 53.16 -4.97 -18.55
N PRO A 505 54.28 -4.54 -19.17
CA PRO A 505 54.43 -4.53 -20.63
C PRO A 505 54.41 -5.91 -21.29
N SER A 506 54.74 -6.98 -20.56
CA SER A 506 54.98 -8.33 -21.09
C SER A 506 53.74 -9.24 -21.18
N LYS A 507 52.62 -8.87 -20.56
CA LYS A 507 51.46 -9.78 -20.39
C LYS A 507 50.41 -9.57 -21.49
N LYS A 508 50.23 -10.58 -22.35
CA LYS A 508 49.26 -10.55 -23.47
C LYS A 508 47.81 -10.24 -23.08
N SER A 509 47.35 -10.67 -21.90
CA SER A 509 45.94 -10.56 -21.51
C SER A 509 45.51 -9.12 -21.25
N VAL A 510 46.41 -8.28 -20.74
CA VAL A 510 46.14 -6.86 -20.44
C VAL A 510 46.04 -6.08 -21.76
N TRP A 511 47.00 -6.27 -22.66
CA TRP A 511 46.97 -5.69 -24.02
C TRP A 511 45.74 -6.10 -24.81
N LEU A 512 45.30 -7.37 -24.69
CA LEU A 512 44.13 -7.87 -25.39
C LEU A 512 42.84 -7.21 -24.88
N ARG A 513 42.64 -7.12 -23.56
CA ARG A 513 41.47 -6.43 -22.98
C ARG A 513 41.48 -4.93 -23.31
N ALA A 514 42.62 -4.25 -23.22
CA ALA A 514 42.74 -2.85 -23.63
C ALA A 514 42.43 -2.65 -25.13
N ALA A 515 42.87 -3.56 -26.00
CA ALA A 515 42.56 -3.51 -27.43
C ALA A 515 41.07 -3.80 -27.73
N TYR A 516 40.42 -4.71 -26.98
CA TYR A 516 38.98 -4.92 -27.09
C TYR A 516 38.19 -3.70 -26.59
N PHE A 517 38.63 -3.07 -25.50
CA PHE A 517 38.04 -1.84 -24.99
C PHE A 517 38.13 -0.70 -26.01
N GLU A 518 39.31 -0.42 -26.56
CA GLU A 518 39.51 0.60 -27.60
C GLU A 518 38.77 0.28 -28.90
N LYS A 519 38.56 -1.00 -29.21
CA LYS A 519 37.73 -1.38 -30.36
C LYS A 519 36.25 -1.05 -30.16
N ASN A 520 35.75 -1.16 -28.93
CA ASN A 520 34.34 -0.91 -28.60
C ASN A 520 34.05 0.57 -28.35
N HIS A 521 34.98 1.29 -27.73
CA HIS A 521 34.76 2.66 -27.21
C HIS A 521 35.79 3.69 -27.69
N GLY A 522 36.84 3.27 -28.39
CA GLY A 522 37.97 4.10 -28.78
C GLY A 522 37.83 4.82 -30.11
N THR A 523 38.71 5.79 -30.33
CA THR A 523 38.95 6.31 -31.67
C THR A 523 39.87 5.36 -32.43
N ARG A 524 39.77 5.38 -33.75
CA ARG A 524 40.60 4.53 -34.60
C ARG A 524 42.10 4.75 -34.38
N GLU A 525 42.48 6.00 -34.14
CA GLU A 525 43.86 6.42 -33.92
C GLU A 525 44.40 5.97 -32.55
N SER A 526 43.58 6.02 -31.49
CA SER A 526 43.97 5.50 -30.17
C SER A 526 44.17 3.99 -30.21
N LEU A 527 43.31 3.27 -30.92
CA LEU A 527 43.47 1.83 -31.16
C LEU A 527 44.76 1.53 -31.93
N GLU A 528 45.07 2.28 -32.99
CA GLU A 528 46.29 2.07 -33.77
C GLU A 528 47.56 2.38 -32.98
N ALA A 529 47.56 3.46 -32.18
CA ALA A 529 48.65 3.83 -31.29
C ALA A 529 48.86 2.81 -30.17
N LEU A 530 47.76 2.25 -29.63
CA LEU A 530 47.82 1.18 -28.64
C LEU A 530 48.40 -0.09 -29.25
N LEU A 531 47.92 -0.49 -30.42
CA LEU A 531 48.39 -1.71 -31.11
C LEU A 531 49.84 -1.59 -31.59
N GLN A 532 50.31 -0.40 -31.95
CA GLN A 532 51.72 -0.16 -32.26
C GLN A 532 52.61 -0.32 -31.03
N ARG A 533 52.18 0.20 -29.88
CA ARG A 533 52.87 -0.02 -28.59
C ARG A 533 52.83 -1.50 -28.19
N ALA A 534 51.70 -2.16 -28.40
CA ALA A 534 51.50 -3.57 -28.09
C ALA A 534 52.45 -4.47 -28.88
N VAL A 535 52.63 -4.19 -30.17
CA VAL A 535 53.54 -4.91 -31.05
C VAL A 535 55.01 -4.74 -30.62
N ALA A 536 55.41 -3.55 -30.17
CA ALA A 536 56.77 -3.30 -29.71
C ALA A 536 57.12 -4.06 -28.42
N HIS A 537 56.17 -4.16 -27.47
CA HIS A 537 56.40 -4.79 -26.16
C HIS A 537 56.01 -6.28 -26.09
N CYS A 538 55.06 -6.73 -26.91
CA CYS A 538 54.55 -8.11 -26.93
C CYS A 538 54.63 -8.74 -28.34
N PRO A 539 55.84 -9.07 -28.84
CA PRO A 539 56.01 -9.62 -30.19
C PRO A 539 55.35 -11.00 -30.37
N LYS A 540 55.28 -11.82 -29.30
CA LYS A 540 54.74 -13.19 -29.33
C LYS A 540 53.21 -13.27 -29.41
N ALA A 541 52.48 -12.15 -29.29
CA ALA A 541 51.03 -12.15 -29.19
C ALA A 541 50.36 -11.99 -30.58
N GLU A 542 50.17 -13.11 -31.28
CA GLU A 542 49.60 -13.16 -32.65
C GLU A 542 48.24 -12.45 -32.77
N VAL A 543 47.40 -12.52 -31.75
CA VAL A 543 46.05 -11.92 -31.77
C VAL A 543 46.11 -10.40 -31.88
N LEU A 544 47.10 -9.75 -31.26
CA LEU A 544 47.28 -8.29 -31.31
C LEU A 544 47.75 -7.85 -32.70
N TRP A 545 48.66 -8.62 -33.31
CA TRP A 545 49.09 -8.41 -34.69
C TRP A 545 47.94 -8.52 -35.69
N LEU A 546 47.10 -9.55 -35.55
CA LEU A 546 45.94 -9.76 -36.40
C LEU A 546 44.87 -8.67 -36.20
N MET A 547 44.63 -8.24 -34.96
CA MET A 547 43.75 -7.10 -34.69
C MET A 547 44.28 -5.80 -35.30
N GLY A 548 45.59 -5.55 -35.22
CA GLY A 548 46.24 -4.40 -35.84
C GLY A 548 46.30 -4.43 -37.36
N ALA A 549 46.33 -5.60 -37.98
CA ALA A 549 46.18 -5.75 -39.43
C ALA A 549 44.71 -5.53 -39.85
N LYS A 550 43.75 -6.05 -39.07
CA LYS A 550 42.32 -5.88 -39.33
C LYS A 550 41.87 -4.42 -39.17
N SER A 551 42.36 -3.70 -38.15
CA SER A 551 42.06 -2.29 -38.00
C SER A 551 42.54 -1.51 -39.23
N LYS A 552 43.81 -1.63 -39.63
CA LYS A 552 44.38 -0.97 -40.83
C LYS A 552 43.69 -1.36 -42.14
N TRP A 553 43.28 -2.62 -42.28
CA TRP A 553 42.48 -3.04 -43.42
C TRP A 553 41.15 -2.27 -43.49
N LEU A 554 40.46 -2.11 -42.36
CA LEU A 554 39.23 -1.32 -42.28
C LEU A 554 39.47 0.20 -42.50
N ALA A 555 40.72 0.69 -42.55
CA ALA A 555 41.04 2.08 -42.93
C ALA A 555 41.02 2.30 -44.44
N GLY A 556 41.06 1.22 -45.23
CA GLY A 556 41.41 1.28 -46.64
C GLY A 556 42.92 1.23 -46.93
N ASP A 557 43.81 1.23 -45.93
CA ASP A 557 45.25 1.05 -46.14
C ASP A 557 45.64 -0.43 -46.19
N VAL A 558 45.34 -1.04 -47.34
CA VAL A 558 45.68 -2.44 -47.66
C VAL A 558 47.20 -2.70 -47.66
N PRO A 559 48.06 -1.82 -48.20
CA PRO A 559 49.50 -1.99 -48.13
C PRO A 559 50.03 -2.05 -46.69
N ALA A 560 49.66 -1.13 -45.81
CA ALA A 560 50.17 -1.13 -44.43
C ALA A 560 49.64 -2.31 -43.60
N ALA A 561 48.42 -2.79 -43.89
CA ALA A 561 47.87 -4.01 -43.29
C ALA A 561 48.68 -5.26 -43.67
N ARG A 562 49.12 -5.36 -44.93
CA ARG A 562 50.00 -6.47 -45.39
C ARG A 562 51.37 -6.40 -44.73
N THR A 563 51.95 -5.21 -44.58
CA THR A 563 53.25 -5.02 -43.92
C THR A 563 53.21 -5.42 -42.45
N ARG A 564 52.10 -5.15 -41.72
CA ARG A 564 51.94 -5.66 -40.34
C ARG A 564 51.77 -7.18 -40.30
N ARG A 565 51.03 -7.76 -41.26
CA ARG A 565 50.85 -9.22 -41.34
C ARG A 565 52.16 -9.95 -41.67
N SER A 566 52.99 -9.37 -42.53
CA SER A 566 54.33 -9.90 -42.84
C SER A 566 55.31 -9.71 -41.68
N GLY A 567 55.18 -8.63 -40.89
CA GLY A 567 55.89 -8.47 -39.61
C GLY A 567 55.60 -9.61 -38.63
N CYS A 568 54.31 -9.96 -38.48
CA CYS A 568 53.88 -11.09 -37.65
C CYS A 568 54.45 -12.43 -38.13
N THR A 569 54.48 -12.70 -39.44
CA THR A 569 55.07 -13.95 -39.95
C THR A 569 56.59 -14.01 -39.77
N ARG A 570 57.28 -12.86 -39.80
CA ARG A 570 58.72 -12.77 -39.58
C ARG A 570 59.12 -13.08 -38.14
N GLU A 571 58.39 -12.55 -37.16
CA GLU A 571 58.59 -12.89 -35.74
C GLU A 571 58.20 -14.33 -35.42
N ARG A 572 57.16 -14.85 -36.08
CA ARG A 572 56.77 -16.27 -35.99
C ARG A 572 57.88 -17.21 -36.50
N ALA A 573 58.52 -16.84 -37.61
CA ALA A 573 59.63 -17.61 -38.20
C ALA A 573 60.92 -17.58 -37.34
N GLY A 574 61.13 -16.52 -36.55
CA GLY A 574 62.25 -16.44 -35.61
C GLY A 574 62.13 -17.36 -34.38
N CYS A 575 60.94 -17.91 -34.10
CA CYS A 575 60.68 -18.76 -32.93
C CYS A 575 60.69 -20.28 -33.22
N TRP A 576 60.78 -20.70 -34.48
CA TRP A 576 61.04 -22.11 -34.82
C TRP A 576 62.55 -22.35 -34.78
N PRO A 577 63.08 -23.37 -34.06
CA PRO A 577 64.48 -23.71 -34.18
C PRO A 577 64.76 -24.01 -35.66
N ARG A 578 65.73 -23.30 -36.25
CA ARG A 578 66.27 -23.67 -37.56
C ARG A 578 66.60 -25.17 -37.49
N PRO A 579 66.18 -26.00 -38.46
CA PRO A 579 66.69 -27.37 -38.52
C PRO A 579 68.21 -27.27 -38.54
N ALA A 580 68.86 -27.91 -37.56
CA ALA A 580 70.30 -27.98 -37.48
C ALA A 580 70.82 -28.45 -38.85
N ALA A 581 71.69 -27.65 -39.46
CA ALA A 581 72.40 -28.06 -40.67
C ALA A 581 73.08 -29.41 -40.37
N ALA A 582 72.76 -30.43 -41.15
CA ALA A 582 73.42 -31.73 -41.07
C ALA A 582 74.93 -31.51 -41.25
N PRO A 583 75.79 -32.13 -40.41
CA PRO A 583 77.23 -32.04 -40.60
C PRO A 583 77.61 -32.70 -41.94
N PRO A 584 78.62 -32.17 -42.66
CA PRO A 584 79.06 -32.76 -43.91
C PRO A 584 79.61 -34.18 -43.66
N PRO A 585 79.39 -35.13 -44.58
CA PRO A 585 79.90 -36.48 -44.43
C PRO A 585 81.44 -36.48 -44.47
N PRO A 586 82.11 -37.26 -43.62
CA PRO A 586 83.54 -37.48 -43.74
C PRO A 586 83.80 -38.56 -44.80
N GLY A 587 84.60 -38.21 -45.81
CA GLY A 587 85.17 -39.14 -46.79
C GLY A 587 84.44 -39.19 -48.12
#